data_AF-A0A2S9XGG7-F1
#
_entry.id   AF-A0A2S9XGG7-F1
#
_cell.length_a   1.000
_cell.length_b   1.000
_cell.length_c   1.000
_cell.angle_alpha   90.00
_cell.angle_beta   90.00
_cell.angle_gamma   90.00
#
_symmetry.space_group_name_H-M   'P 1'
#
loop_
_entity.id
_entity.type
_entity.pdbx_description
1 polymer ?
#
loop_
_entity_poly.entity_id
_entity_poly.type
_entity_poly.pdbx_seq_one_letter_code
_entity_poly.pdbx_strand_id
1 'polypeptide(L)'
;MVVPNSPVLQHSYRHLGDGHTSAARHLSVAADALNMALLTLDGSPDDGRGAKLGRAATARHFLAEAALGLARARVHVPGIRTYAVNVVTASEPDVDRELARLHELTTKLLWRNHTVLPGRKKAQPLAPEDEAQLAAVVRDLATHARIDRAMRHKWLVAAAVFGFLAPVLGVALYLLAAASGTFAAVELARGAAPPVLPAG
;
A
#
# COMPACT_ATOMS: atom_id res chain seq x y z
N MET A 1 16.90 61.45 -24.63
CA MET A 1 17.70 60.36 -24.05
C MET A 1 17.22 59.05 -24.67
N VAL A 2 17.98 58.52 -25.62
CA VAL A 2 17.66 57.25 -26.30
C VAL A 2 18.39 56.15 -25.53
N VAL A 3 17.64 55.26 -24.88
CA VAL A 3 18.21 54.11 -24.18
C VAL A 3 18.71 53.13 -25.24
N PRO A 4 20.00 52.76 -25.25
CA PRO A 4 20.51 51.81 -26.24
C PRO A 4 19.96 50.41 -25.93
N ASN A 5 19.18 49.87 -26.87
CA ASN A 5 18.77 48.46 -26.91
C ASN A 5 20.01 47.58 -27.13
N SER A 6 20.69 47.20 -26.04
CA SER A 6 21.82 46.27 -26.12
C SER A 6 21.30 44.83 -26.36
N PRO A 7 21.68 44.17 -27.48
CA PRO A 7 21.26 42.81 -27.80
C PRO A 7 21.79 41.77 -26.78
N VAL A 8 22.81 42.12 -26.00
CA VAL A 8 23.37 41.27 -24.94
C VAL A 8 22.36 41.05 -23.80
N LEU A 9 21.56 42.07 -23.48
CA LEU A 9 20.49 41.93 -22.48
C LEU A 9 19.35 41.06 -23.03
N GLN A 10 18.99 41.20 -24.31
CA GLN A 10 17.94 40.38 -24.92
C GLN A 10 18.29 38.88 -24.97
N HIS A 11 19.56 38.52 -25.20
CA HIS A 11 20.01 37.12 -25.12
C HIS A 11 20.00 36.57 -23.69
N SER A 12 20.35 37.40 -22.71
CA SER A 12 20.36 37.01 -21.29
C SER A 12 18.96 36.67 -20.77
N TYR A 13 17.93 37.41 -21.22
CA TYR A 13 16.54 37.17 -20.82
C TYR A 13 15.84 36.04 -21.60
N ARG A 14 16.31 35.68 -22.80
CA ARG A 14 15.73 34.58 -23.59
C ARG A 14 15.91 33.22 -22.92
N HIS A 15 17.03 33.02 -22.21
CA HIS A 15 17.31 31.80 -21.46
C HIS A 15 16.41 31.60 -20.21
N LEU A 16 15.80 32.66 -19.68
CA LEU A 16 14.87 32.54 -18.54
C LEU A 16 13.51 31.96 -18.97
N GLY A 17 13.07 32.22 -20.21
CA GLY A 17 11.85 31.63 -20.79
C GLY A 17 12.00 30.13 -21.04
N ASP A 18 13.15 29.72 -21.60
CA ASP A 18 13.48 28.32 -21.89
C ASP A 18 13.66 27.47 -20.63
N GLY A 19 14.18 28.08 -19.55
CA GLY A 19 14.28 27.43 -18.25
C GLY A 19 12.91 27.10 -17.64
N HIS A 20 11.91 27.98 -17.84
CA HIS A 20 10.56 27.77 -17.30
C HIS A 20 9.79 26.68 -18.04
N THR A 21 9.89 26.63 -19.37
CA THR A 21 9.29 25.55 -20.18
C THR A 21 9.97 24.21 -19.94
N SER A 22 11.30 24.19 -19.81
CA SER A 22 12.07 22.99 -19.47
C SER A 22 11.71 22.46 -18.07
N ALA A 23 11.60 23.36 -17.08
CA ALA A 23 11.14 23.00 -15.75
C ALA A 23 9.71 22.43 -15.76
N ALA A 24 8.79 23.06 -16.49
CA ALA A 24 7.41 22.61 -16.60
C ALA A 24 7.30 21.20 -17.20
N ARG A 25 8.12 20.89 -18.21
CA ARG A 25 8.18 19.54 -18.79
C ARG A 25 8.64 18.51 -17.75
N HIS A 26 9.72 18.79 -17.03
CA HIS A 26 10.24 17.89 -16.00
C HIS A 26 9.29 17.72 -14.81
N LEU A 27 8.59 18.79 -14.41
CA LEU A 27 7.56 18.74 -13.39
C LEU A 27 6.32 17.95 -13.82
N SER A 28 5.93 18.03 -15.10
CA SER A 28 4.84 17.21 -15.64
C SER A 28 5.20 15.72 -15.58
N VAL A 29 6.37 15.35 -16.11
CA VAL A 29 6.86 13.96 -16.07
C VAL A 29 6.93 13.44 -14.63
N ALA A 30 7.44 14.25 -13.71
CA ALA A 30 7.50 13.87 -12.30
C ALA A 30 6.11 13.70 -11.67
N ALA A 31 5.15 14.56 -12.01
CA ALA A 31 3.78 14.45 -11.52
C ALA A 31 3.09 13.19 -12.05
N ASP A 32 3.24 12.91 -13.35
CA ASP A 32 2.67 11.73 -14.00
C ASP A 32 3.25 10.46 -13.39
N ALA A 33 4.58 10.40 -13.19
CA ALA A 33 5.24 9.29 -12.54
C ALA A 33 4.79 9.09 -11.09
N LEU A 34 4.59 10.17 -10.32
CA LEU A 34 4.05 10.07 -8.95
C LEU A 34 2.62 9.54 -8.91
N ASN A 35 1.78 9.96 -9.86
CA ASN A 35 0.41 9.45 -9.97
C ASN A 35 0.40 7.97 -10.36
N MET A 36 1.23 7.57 -11.31
CA MET A 36 1.39 6.16 -11.70
C MET A 36 1.94 5.31 -10.56
N ALA A 37 2.85 5.85 -9.75
CA ALA A 37 3.33 5.18 -8.54
C ALA A 37 2.19 4.95 -7.54
N LEU A 38 1.37 5.97 -7.25
CA LEU A 38 0.20 5.81 -6.36
C LEU A 38 -0.78 4.75 -6.89
N LEU A 39 -1.18 4.84 -8.16
CA LEU A 39 -2.10 3.89 -8.77
C LEU A 39 -1.56 2.45 -8.72
N THR A 40 -0.25 2.29 -8.90
CA THR A 40 0.41 0.98 -8.79
C THR A 40 0.39 0.45 -7.35
N LEU A 41 0.43 1.34 -6.36
CA LEU A 41 0.44 0.97 -4.95
C LEU A 41 -0.97 0.66 -4.40
N ASP A 42 -2.03 1.19 -4.98
CA ASP A 42 -3.44 0.99 -4.59
C ASP A 42 -4.02 -0.41 -4.96
N GLY A 43 -3.15 -1.39 -5.25
CA GLY A 43 -3.56 -2.77 -5.53
C GLY A 43 -4.25 -3.48 -4.34
N SER A 44 -4.86 -4.63 -4.59
CA SER A 44 -5.62 -5.36 -3.56
C SER A 44 -4.73 -5.88 -2.42
N PRO A 45 -5.19 -5.80 -1.15
CA PRO A 45 -4.46 -6.38 -0.03
C PRO A 45 -4.36 -7.91 -0.11
N ASP A 46 -5.30 -8.55 -0.81
CA ASP A 46 -5.43 -10.01 -0.95
C ASP A 46 -4.55 -10.58 -2.08
N ASP A 47 -3.81 -9.72 -2.77
CA ASP A 47 -2.92 -10.15 -3.85
C ASP A 47 -1.81 -11.06 -3.34
N GLY A 48 -1.51 -12.10 -4.13
CA GLY A 48 -0.42 -13.02 -3.83
C GLY A 48 0.94 -12.32 -3.77
N ARG A 49 1.89 -12.91 -3.03
CA ARG A 49 3.24 -12.35 -2.81
C ARG A 49 3.95 -11.94 -4.11
N GLY A 50 3.84 -12.73 -5.17
CA GLY A 50 4.44 -12.41 -6.48
C GLY A 50 3.87 -11.15 -7.11
N ALA A 51 2.54 -10.96 -7.05
CA ALA A 51 1.89 -9.75 -7.55
C ALA A 51 2.29 -8.51 -6.73
N LYS A 52 2.37 -8.65 -5.40
CA LYS A 52 2.85 -7.57 -4.50
C LYS A 52 4.29 -7.17 -4.81
N LEU A 53 5.18 -8.14 -5.04
CA LEU A 53 6.57 -7.90 -5.46
C LEU A 53 6.65 -7.18 -6.81
N GLY A 54 5.87 -7.62 -7.79
CA GLY A 54 5.79 -6.97 -9.11
C GLY A 54 5.34 -5.52 -8.99
N ARG A 55 4.28 -5.25 -8.22
CA ARG A 55 3.81 -3.88 -7.95
C ARG A 55 4.86 -3.03 -7.24
N ALA A 56 5.51 -3.57 -6.21
CA ALA A 56 6.56 -2.86 -5.49
C ALA A 56 7.71 -2.46 -6.43
N ALA A 57 8.14 -3.37 -7.31
CA ALA A 57 9.18 -3.07 -8.31
C ALA A 57 8.75 -1.98 -9.30
N THR A 58 7.53 -2.07 -9.83
CA THR A 58 6.97 -1.07 -10.76
C THR A 58 6.78 0.29 -10.09
N ALA A 59 6.24 0.34 -8.88
CA ALA A 59 6.09 1.57 -8.12
C ALA A 59 7.43 2.23 -7.81
N ARG A 60 8.45 1.44 -7.46
CA ARG A 60 9.81 1.91 -7.23
C ARG A 60 10.43 2.52 -8.48
N HIS A 61 10.19 1.91 -9.64
CA HIS A 61 10.62 2.45 -10.93
C HIS A 61 10.02 3.83 -11.18
N PHE A 62 8.69 3.98 -11.07
CA PHE A 62 8.03 5.27 -11.21
C PHE A 62 8.50 6.31 -10.20
N LEU A 63 8.71 5.92 -8.94
CA LEU A 63 9.28 6.80 -7.92
C LEU A 63 10.69 7.28 -8.27
N ALA A 64 11.51 6.42 -8.88
CA ALA A 64 12.86 6.79 -9.31
C ALA A 64 12.80 7.80 -10.47
N GLU A 65 11.90 7.58 -11.43
CA GLU A 65 11.64 8.54 -12.52
C GLU A 65 11.15 9.88 -11.98
N ALA A 66 10.22 9.87 -11.02
CA ALA A 66 9.74 11.07 -10.36
C ALA A 66 10.88 11.83 -9.65
N ALA A 67 11.71 11.12 -8.88
CA ALA A 67 12.84 11.72 -8.18
C ALA A 67 13.85 12.36 -9.16
N LEU A 68 14.11 11.72 -10.30
CA LEU A 68 14.96 12.24 -11.37
C LEU A 68 14.33 13.46 -12.06
N GLY A 69 13.03 13.42 -12.36
CA GLY A 69 12.29 14.54 -12.93
C GLY A 69 12.33 15.77 -12.02
N LEU A 70 12.08 15.58 -10.72
CA LEU A 70 12.19 16.64 -9.71
C LEU A 70 13.62 17.17 -9.57
N ALA A 71 14.63 16.29 -9.62
CA ALA A 71 16.03 16.70 -9.57
C ALA A 71 16.42 17.57 -10.77
N ARG A 72 15.95 17.24 -11.98
CA ARG A 72 16.18 18.04 -13.19
C ARG A 72 15.44 19.37 -13.13
N ALA A 73 14.18 19.37 -12.68
CA ALA A 73 13.40 20.59 -12.50
C ALA A 73 14.02 21.54 -11.46
N ARG A 74 14.65 21.00 -10.41
CA ARG A 74 15.30 21.78 -9.33
C ARG A 74 16.40 22.70 -9.84
N VAL A 75 17.05 22.38 -10.96
CA VAL A 75 18.06 23.24 -11.59
C VAL A 75 17.45 24.58 -12.04
N HIS A 76 16.17 24.57 -12.41
CA HIS A 76 15.47 25.74 -12.95
C HIS A 76 14.54 26.40 -11.91
N VAL A 77 13.95 25.62 -11.01
CA VAL A 77 13.03 26.10 -9.97
C VAL A 77 13.61 25.76 -8.59
N PRO A 78 14.22 26.75 -7.90
CA PRO A 78 14.73 26.54 -6.56
C PRO A 78 13.58 26.24 -5.59
N GLY A 79 13.82 25.37 -4.60
CA GLY A 79 12.84 24.99 -3.60
C GLY A 79 12.15 23.64 -3.82
N ILE A 80 12.35 22.99 -4.99
CA ILE A 80 11.89 21.62 -5.23
C ILE A 80 12.60 20.65 -4.28
N ARG A 81 11.81 19.85 -3.57
CA ARG A 81 12.28 18.83 -2.62
C ARG A 81 12.29 17.47 -3.31
N THR A 82 13.40 16.75 -3.26
CA THR A 82 13.50 15.39 -3.84
C THR A 82 14.20 14.43 -2.88
N TYR A 83 14.01 13.13 -3.11
CA TYR A 83 14.81 12.09 -2.47
C TYR A 83 16.00 11.74 -3.35
N ALA A 84 17.08 11.27 -2.73
CA ALA A 84 18.19 10.69 -3.48
C ALA A 84 17.75 9.35 -4.07
N VAL A 85 18.22 9.03 -5.29
CA VAL A 85 17.78 7.83 -6.02
C VAL A 85 18.06 6.55 -5.24
N ASN A 86 19.18 6.48 -4.50
CA ASN A 86 19.50 5.36 -3.61
C ASN A 86 18.47 5.13 -2.50
N VAL A 87 17.85 6.19 -1.98
CA VAL A 87 16.77 6.07 -0.99
C VAL A 87 15.55 5.44 -1.64
N VAL A 88 15.23 5.79 -2.88
CA VAL A 88 14.09 5.21 -3.59
C VAL A 88 14.37 3.76 -4.01
N THR A 89 15.58 3.47 -4.49
CA THR A 89 15.93 2.15 -5.01
C THR A 89 16.25 1.12 -3.93
N ALA A 90 16.54 1.55 -2.70
CA ALA A 90 16.67 0.66 -1.55
C ALA A 90 15.39 -0.18 -1.37
N SER A 91 15.56 -1.49 -1.24
CA SER A 91 14.46 -2.45 -1.09
C SER A 91 14.39 -2.93 0.36
N GLU A 92 13.19 -2.90 0.94
CA GLU A 92 12.89 -3.62 2.18
C GLU A 92 12.64 -5.13 1.87
N PRO A 93 13.14 -6.08 2.70
CA PRO A 93 12.94 -7.52 2.49
C PRO A 93 11.50 -7.98 2.72
N ASP A 94 10.77 -7.30 3.61
CA ASP A 94 9.35 -7.54 3.84
C ASP A 94 8.51 -6.75 2.83
N VAL A 95 7.70 -7.45 2.04
CA VAL A 95 6.96 -6.89 0.90
C VAL A 95 5.86 -5.94 1.35
N ASP A 96 5.14 -6.27 2.44
CA ASP A 96 4.07 -5.41 2.94
C ASP A 96 4.64 -4.12 3.54
N ARG A 97 5.81 -4.21 4.20
CA ARG A 97 6.55 -3.03 4.65
C ARG A 97 7.12 -2.21 3.50
N GLU A 98 7.63 -2.85 2.46
CA GLU A 98 8.11 -2.14 1.27
C GLU A 98 6.99 -1.35 0.59
N LEU A 99 5.81 -1.95 0.42
CA LEU A 99 4.64 -1.28 -0.15
C LEU A 99 4.22 -0.07 0.70
N ALA A 100 4.13 -0.24 2.03
CA ALA A 100 3.79 0.86 2.93
C ALA A 100 4.84 1.98 2.87
N ARG A 101 6.12 1.63 2.84
CA ARG A 101 7.25 2.56 2.72
C ARG A 101 7.21 3.34 1.41
N LEU A 102 7.02 2.67 0.27
CA LEU A 102 6.91 3.32 -1.03
C LEU A 102 5.70 4.26 -1.09
N HIS A 103 4.57 3.85 -0.49
CA HIS A 103 3.39 4.70 -0.37
C HIS A 103 3.67 5.95 0.47
N GLU A 104 4.34 5.80 1.61
CA GLU A 104 4.74 6.92 2.47
C GLU A 104 5.69 7.88 1.74
N LEU A 105 6.70 7.36 1.03
CA LEU A 105 7.64 8.16 0.25
C LEU A 105 6.91 8.95 -0.85
N THR A 106 6.02 8.29 -1.59
CA THR A 106 5.22 8.91 -2.66
C THR A 106 4.37 10.05 -2.13
N THR A 107 3.58 9.78 -1.07
CA THR A 107 2.69 10.77 -0.46
C THR A 107 3.46 11.94 0.14
N LYS A 108 4.60 11.69 0.82
CA LYS A 108 5.46 12.76 1.33
C LYS A 108 6.04 13.61 0.20
N LEU A 109 6.43 13.00 -0.92
CA LEU A 109 7.03 13.73 -2.05
C LEU A 109 5.99 14.61 -2.75
N LEU A 110 4.77 14.09 -2.94
CA LEU A 110 3.62 14.85 -3.43
C LEU A 110 3.33 16.05 -2.53
N TRP A 111 3.17 15.82 -1.23
CA TRP A 111 2.88 16.89 -0.27
C TRP A 111 3.96 17.96 -0.21
N ARG A 112 5.25 17.58 -0.28
CA ARG A 112 6.35 18.57 -0.23
C ARG A 112 6.43 19.44 -1.49
N ASN A 113 5.96 18.95 -2.63
CA ASN A 113 6.06 19.65 -3.92
C ASN A 113 4.70 20.09 -4.48
N HIS A 114 3.63 19.99 -3.69
CA HIS A 114 2.26 20.22 -4.16
C HIS A 114 2.01 21.63 -4.77
N THR A 115 2.79 22.63 -4.38
CA THR A 115 2.68 24.01 -4.90
C THR A 115 3.26 24.19 -6.30
N VAL A 116 4.24 23.35 -6.67
CA VAL A 116 4.95 23.40 -7.95
C VAL A 116 4.47 22.34 -8.93
N LEU A 117 3.88 21.25 -8.45
CA LEU A 117 3.34 20.19 -9.29
C LEU A 117 2.10 20.68 -10.07
N PRO A 118 1.97 20.35 -11.37
CA PRO A 118 0.93 20.87 -12.24
C PRO A 118 -0.50 20.41 -11.88
N GLY A 119 -0.66 19.29 -11.15
CA GLY A 119 -1.97 18.72 -10.83
C GLY A 119 -2.94 19.67 -10.15
N ARG A 120 -2.47 20.55 -9.25
CA ARG A 120 -3.35 21.52 -8.57
C ARG A 120 -3.64 22.76 -9.40
N LYS A 121 -2.73 23.17 -10.29
CA LYS A 121 -2.92 24.35 -11.15
C LYS A 121 -3.82 24.07 -12.36
N LYS A 122 -3.92 22.80 -12.77
CA LYS A 122 -4.79 22.33 -13.86
C LYS A 122 -6.13 21.77 -13.38
N ALA A 123 -6.30 21.53 -12.08
CA ALA A 123 -7.58 21.15 -11.52
C ALA A 123 -8.53 22.36 -11.65
N GLN A 124 -9.40 22.33 -12.66
CA GLN A 124 -10.56 23.21 -12.67
C GLN A 124 -11.40 22.90 -11.43
N PRO A 125 -11.97 23.93 -10.77
CA PRO A 125 -13.00 23.68 -9.76
C PRO A 125 -14.05 22.78 -10.41
N LEU A 126 -14.35 21.66 -9.76
CA LEU A 126 -15.36 20.74 -10.26
C LEU A 126 -16.69 21.49 -10.33
N ALA A 127 -17.52 21.15 -11.31
CA ALA A 127 -18.88 21.66 -11.30
C ALA A 127 -19.57 21.22 -9.99
N PRO A 128 -20.47 22.04 -9.42
CA PRO A 128 -21.10 21.71 -8.14
C PRO A 128 -21.84 20.35 -8.18
N GLU A 129 -22.30 19.93 -9.36
CA GLU A 129 -22.86 18.60 -9.60
C GLU A 129 -21.81 17.49 -9.46
N ASP A 130 -20.62 17.68 -10.03
CA ASP A 130 -19.52 16.72 -9.94
C ASP A 130 -18.94 16.67 -8.52
N GLU A 131 -18.93 17.79 -7.80
CA GLU A 131 -18.55 17.82 -6.38
C GLU A 131 -19.52 17.00 -5.52
N ALA A 132 -20.83 17.10 -5.78
CA ALA A 132 -21.84 16.32 -5.07
C ALA A 132 -21.72 14.82 -5.36
N GLN A 133 -21.44 14.45 -6.62
CA GLN A 133 -21.20 13.06 -7.02
C GLN A 133 -19.91 12.51 -6.39
N LEU A 134 -18.83 13.28 -6.43
CA LEU A 134 -17.57 12.90 -5.80
C LEU A 134 -17.74 12.76 -4.29
N ALA A 135 -18.45 13.68 -3.64
CA ALA A 135 -18.76 13.60 -2.22
C ALA A 135 -19.61 12.37 -1.87
N ALA A 136 -20.57 12.00 -2.72
CA ALA A 136 -21.35 10.78 -2.57
C ALA A 136 -20.47 9.53 -2.70
N VAL A 137 -19.62 9.46 -3.72
CA VAL A 137 -18.69 8.34 -3.95
C VAL A 137 -17.66 8.22 -2.81
N VAL A 138 -17.07 9.33 -2.37
CA VAL A 138 -16.12 9.35 -1.24
C VAL A 138 -16.82 8.94 0.06
N ARG A 139 -18.06 9.36 0.29
CA ARG A 139 -18.84 8.94 1.45
C ARG A 139 -19.16 7.45 1.40
N ASP A 140 -19.46 6.91 0.22
CA ASP A 140 -19.69 5.48 0.03
C ASP A 140 -18.40 4.65 0.26
N LEU A 141 -17.27 5.08 -0.31
CA LEU A 141 -15.95 4.49 -0.06
C LEU A 141 -15.54 4.55 1.42
N ALA A 142 -15.79 5.68 2.09
CA ALA A 142 -15.54 5.81 3.52
C ALA A 142 -16.43 4.89 4.36
N THR A 143 -17.65 4.63 3.90
CA THR A 143 -18.59 3.70 4.54
C THR A 143 -18.12 2.25 4.36
N HIS A 144 -17.70 1.88 3.14
CA HIS A 144 -17.10 0.56 2.87
C HIS A 144 -15.81 0.34 3.65
N ALA A 145 -14.92 1.33 3.74
CA ALA A 145 -13.69 1.24 4.52
C ALA A 145 -13.97 1.11 6.04
N ARG A 146 -15.05 1.73 6.55
CA ARG A 146 -15.51 1.54 7.93
C ARG A 146 -16.07 0.15 8.16
N ILE A 147 -16.87 -0.36 7.22
CA ILE A 147 -17.44 -1.71 7.29
C ILE A 147 -16.32 -2.75 7.27
N ASP A 148 -15.34 -2.60 6.39
CA ASP A 148 -14.21 -3.53 6.29
C ASP A 148 -13.34 -3.51 7.57
N ARG A 149 -13.09 -2.33 8.14
CA ARG A 149 -12.40 -2.18 9.43
C ARG A 149 -13.20 -2.79 10.59
N ALA A 150 -14.52 -2.65 10.59
CA ALA A 150 -15.41 -3.27 11.58
C ALA A 150 -15.45 -4.79 11.41
N MET A 151 -15.43 -5.30 10.17
CA MET A 151 -15.38 -6.73 9.88
C MET A 151 -14.05 -7.34 10.32
N ARG A 152 -12.91 -6.67 10.08
CA ARG A 152 -11.59 -7.08 10.59
C ARG A 152 -11.57 -7.15 12.11
N HIS A 153 -12.13 -6.17 12.81
CA HIS A 153 -12.22 -6.22 14.28
C HIS A 153 -13.12 -7.36 14.77
N LYS A 154 -14.26 -7.60 14.13
CA LYS A 154 -15.15 -8.72 14.46
C LYS A 154 -14.47 -10.07 14.20
N TRP A 155 -13.71 -10.22 13.13
CA TRP A 155 -12.94 -11.42 12.83
C TRP A 155 -11.79 -11.64 13.81
N LEU A 156 -11.08 -10.58 14.22
CA LEU A 156 -10.05 -10.68 15.25
C LEU A 156 -10.64 -11.08 16.61
N VAL A 157 -11.80 -10.52 16.98
CA VAL A 157 -12.52 -10.92 18.20
C VAL A 157 -13.03 -12.35 18.10
N ALA A 158 -13.61 -12.75 16.96
CA ALA A 158 -14.06 -14.12 16.73
C ALA A 158 -12.89 -15.12 16.76
N ALA A 159 -11.74 -14.78 16.16
CA ALA A 159 -10.53 -15.59 16.20
C ALA A 159 -9.95 -15.70 17.61
N ALA A 160 -9.96 -14.61 18.39
CA ALA A 160 -9.54 -14.62 19.79
C ALA A 160 -10.44 -15.49 20.67
N VAL A 161 -11.77 -15.38 20.49
CA VAL A 161 -12.76 -16.22 21.21
C VAL A 161 -12.61 -17.69 20.82
N PHE A 162 -12.41 -17.98 19.53
CA PHE A 162 -12.21 -19.34 19.05
C PHE A 162 -10.90 -19.95 19.56
N GLY A 163 -9.81 -19.17 19.56
CA GLY A 163 -8.53 -19.57 20.15
C GLY A 163 -8.60 -19.84 21.65
N PHE A 164 -9.49 -19.14 22.37
CA PHE A 164 -9.73 -19.36 23.79
C PHE A 164 -10.63 -20.57 24.07
N LEU A 165 -11.62 -20.85 23.21
CA LEU A 165 -12.51 -22.02 23.36
C LEU A 165 -11.90 -23.33 22.87
N ALA A 166 -10.97 -23.28 21.91
CA ALA A 166 -10.37 -24.47 21.30
C ALA A 166 -9.71 -25.43 22.33
N PRO A 167 -8.97 -24.96 23.36
CA PRO A 167 -8.43 -25.83 24.40
C PRO A 167 -9.51 -26.49 25.26
N VAL A 168 -10.59 -25.77 25.57
CA VAL A 168 -11.68 -26.27 26.43
C VAL A 168 -12.46 -27.37 25.72
N LEU A 169 -12.76 -27.18 24.43
CA LEU A 169 -13.39 -28.20 23.59
C LEU A 169 -12.45 -29.37 23.31
N GLY A 170 -11.15 -29.11 23.11
CA GLY A 170 -10.14 -30.15 22.93
C GLY A 170 -10.00 -31.05 24.15
N VAL A 171 -9.98 -30.48 25.36
CA VAL A 171 -9.94 -31.24 26.62
C VAL A 171 -11.23 -32.04 26.83
N ALA A 172 -12.40 -31.45 26.54
CA ALA A 172 -13.68 -32.16 26.64
C ALA A 172 -13.77 -33.35 25.67
N LEU A 173 -13.31 -33.19 24.42
CA LEU A 173 -13.23 -34.27 23.44
C LEU A 173 -12.23 -35.35 23.85
N TYR A 174 -11.08 -34.97 24.40
CA TYR A 174 -10.07 -35.92 24.89
C TYR A 174 -10.59 -36.74 26.08
N LEU A 175 -11.30 -36.09 27.02
CA LEU A 175 -11.93 -36.76 28.15
C LEU A 175 -13.07 -37.70 27.72
N LEU A 176 -13.85 -37.30 26.72
CA LEU A 176 -14.94 -38.13 26.19
C LEU A 176 -14.40 -39.34 25.43
N ALA A 177 -13.31 -39.17 24.66
CA ALA A 177 -12.60 -40.27 24.00
C ALA A 177 -11.93 -41.23 24.99
N ALA A 178 -11.32 -40.69 26.06
CA ALA A 178 -10.73 -41.48 27.13
C ALA A 178 -11.82 -42.29 27.88
N ALA A 179 -12.94 -41.66 28.20
CA ALA A 179 -14.08 -42.33 28.83
C ALA A 179 -14.65 -43.44 27.91
N SER A 180 -14.83 -43.19 26.61
CA SER A 180 -15.29 -44.23 25.68
C SER A 180 -14.30 -45.38 25.51
N GLY A 181 -12.99 -45.10 25.53
CA GLY A 181 -11.95 -46.13 25.46
C GLY A 181 -11.93 -47.03 26.69
N THR A 182 -12.15 -46.46 27.89
CA THR A 182 -12.22 -47.25 29.13
C THR A 182 -13.45 -48.15 29.22
N PHE A 183 -14.62 -47.69 28.75
CA PHE A 183 -15.82 -48.54 28.69
C PHE A 183 -15.67 -49.71 27.71
N ALA A 184 -15.08 -49.46 26.54
CA ALA A 184 -14.81 -50.52 25.55
C ALA A 184 -13.80 -51.57 26.06
N ALA A 185 -12.76 -51.15 26.80
CA ALA A 185 -11.80 -52.07 27.39
C ALA A 185 -12.39 -52.94 28.51
N VAL A 186 -13.33 -52.39 29.30
CA VAL A 186 -14.00 -53.13 30.38
C VAL A 186 -15.00 -54.16 29.85
N GLU A 187 -15.71 -53.86 28.75
CA GLU A 187 -16.56 -54.88 28.10
C GLU A 187 -15.76 -56.01 27.46
N LEU A 188 -14.63 -55.69 26.81
CA LEU A 188 -13.72 -56.72 26.26
C LEU A 188 -13.11 -57.61 27.36
N ALA A 189 -12.81 -57.06 28.54
CA ALA A 189 -12.30 -57.83 29.67
C ALA A 189 -13.38 -58.69 30.35
N ARG A 190 -14.66 -58.30 30.29
CA ARG A 190 -15.79 -59.10 30.80
C ARG A 190 -16.28 -60.16 29.83
N GLY A 191 -16.03 -60.01 28.53
CA GLY A 191 -16.40 -60.96 27.48
C GLY A 191 -15.35 -62.05 27.18
N ALA A 192 -14.16 -61.98 27.80
CA ALA A 192 -13.12 -62.99 27.61
C ALA A 192 -13.50 -64.32 28.28
N ALA A 193 -13.89 -65.30 27.46
CA ALA A 193 -14.20 -66.66 27.88
C ALA A 193 -12.98 -67.32 28.59
N PRO A 194 -13.22 -68.19 29.60
CA PRO A 194 -12.13 -68.81 30.36
C PRO A 194 -11.25 -69.71 29.49
N PRO A 195 -9.95 -69.81 29.80
CA PRO A 195 -9.00 -70.60 28.99
C PRO A 195 -9.36 -72.09 29.06
N VAL A 196 -9.61 -72.69 27.90
CA VAL A 196 -9.73 -74.14 27.74
C VAL A 196 -8.34 -74.74 27.95
N LEU A 197 -8.18 -75.49 29.04
CA LEU A 197 -6.97 -76.27 29.30
C LEU A 197 -6.88 -77.44 28.30
N PRO A 198 -5.70 -77.74 27.74
CA PRO A 198 -5.53 -78.91 26.88
C PRO A 198 -5.61 -80.18 27.74
N ALA A 199 -6.54 -81.07 27.39
CA ALA A 199 -6.67 -82.38 28.01
C ALA A 199 -5.47 -83.25 27.61
N GLY A 200 -4.76 -83.75 28.62
CA GLY A 200 -3.78 -84.84 28.53
C GLY A 200 -4.19 -85.95 29.48
#